data_AF-A0A0S8FZP1-F1
#
_entry.id   AF-A0A0S8FZP1-F1
#
_cell.length_a   1.000
_cell.length_b   1.000
_cell.length_c   1.000
_cell.angle_alpha   90.00
_cell.angle_beta   90.00
_cell.angle_gamma   90.00
#
_symmetry.space_group_name_H-M   'P 1'
#
loop_
_entity.id
_entity.type
_entity.pdbx_description
1 polymer ?
#
loop_
_entity_poly.entity_id
_entity_poly.type
_entity_poly.pdbx_seq_one_letter_code
_entity_poly.pdbx_strand_id
1 'polypeptide(L)'
;MASMWKKNVGWLGTVAIAVVIVGCGGAPEVVPEPEPEPQVVDTRDEEAERAAREAEEARRLAAEEARRREAERNRVVSIINERVFFDFDRSDIRSDMESVLQRKVSVLREYPGITLRIEGNCDERGSNEYNLALGQRRAEAVRRYLLSYGLEAGRFTTISYGEERPLVRASNEDAWAQNRRDDFAIADYGRLDSGD
;
A
#
# COMPACT_ATOMS: atom_id res chain seq x y z
N MET A 1 17.69 -50.15 7.81
CA MET A 1 19.03 -50.78 7.95
C MET A 1 19.93 -49.74 8.58
N ALA A 2 20.18 -49.88 9.89
CA ALA A 2 21.49 -50.18 10.48
C ALA A 2 22.48 -49.00 10.29
N SER A 3 22.84 -48.24 11.33
CA SER A 3 23.90 -48.58 12.31
C SER A 3 23.99 -47.34 13.22
N MET A 4 23.85 -47.31 14.55
CA MET A 4 24.38 -48.11 15.65
C MET A 4 25.92 -48.14 15.73
N TRP A 5 26.50 -47.30 16.58
CA TRP A 5 27.79 -47.43 17.32
C TRP A 5 28.17 -46.07 17.92
N LYS A 6 28.73 -45.91 19.12
CA LYS A 6 29.10 -46.81 20.21
C LYS A 6 29.35 -45.93 21.44
N LYS A 7 29.00 -46.43 22.63
CA LYS A 7 29.28 -45.83 23.95
C LYS A 7 30.75 -45.98 24.29
N ASN A 8 31.37 -44.99 24.92
CA ASN A 8 32.64 -45.17 25.64
C ASN A 8 32.46 -44.86 27.12
N VAL A 9 32.81 -45.87 27.91
CA VAL A 9 32.71 -46.02 29.35
C VAL A 9 34.13 -45.93 29.92
N GLY A 10 34.25 -45.28 31.09
CA GLY A 10 35.14 -45.74 32.16
C GLY A 10 36.54 -45.13 32.20
N TRP A 11 36.79 -44.33 33.25
CA TRP A 11 38.06 -44.42 33.97
C TRP A 11 37.82 -44.32 35.48
N LEU A 12 37.91 -45.47 36.14
CA LEU A 12 38.10 -45.61 37.57
C LEU A 12 39.62 -45.48 37.84
N GLY A 13 40.00 -44.48 38.62
CA GLY A 13 41.37 -44.30 39.12
C GLY A 13 41.33 -44.04 40.63
N THR A 14 41.71 -45.05 41.39
CA THR A 14 41.70 -45.10 42.85
C THR A 14 42.96 -44.48 43.50
N VAL A 15 42.74 -43.90 44.68
CA VAL A 15 43.61 -43.82 45.88
C VAL A 15 44.80 -42.85 45.88
N ALA A 16 44.75 -41.89 46.82
CA ALA A 16 45.87 -41.56 47.68
C ALA A 16 45.34 -41.25 49.10
N ILE A 17 45.68 -42.13 50.05
CA ILE A 17 45.51 -41.92 51.49
C ILE A 17 46.66 -41.02 51.96
N ALA A 18 46.33 -39.89 52.59
CA ALA A 18 47.26 -39.07 53.35
C ALA A 18 46.79 -39.00 54.80
N VAL A 19 47.73 -39.26 55.72
CA VAL A 19 47.53 -39.45 57.17
C VAL A 19 47.96 -38.16 57.91
N VAL A 20 47.37 -37.96 59.10
CA VAL A 20 47.76 -37.11 60.25
C VAL A 20 47.29 -35.65 60.09
N ILE A 21 46.51 -35.07 61.02
CA ILE A 21 46.90 -34.62 62.37
C ILE A 21 45.69 -34.62 63.34
N VAL A 22 45.96 -35.01 64.59
CA VAL A 22 45.08 -34.87 65.77
C VAL A 22 44.90 -33.39 66.11
N GLY A 23 43.64 -32.95 66.21
CA GLY A 23 43.27 -31.68 66.85
C GLY A 23 41.92 -31.82 67.55
N CYS A 24 41.93 -31.87 68.88
CA CYS A 24 40.73 -31.58 69.67
C CYS A 24 40.45 -30.08 69.57
N GLY A 25 39.34 -29.71 68.93
CA GLY A 25 38.76 -28.37 68.95
C GLY A 25 37.25 -28.52 68.84
N GLY A 26 36.51 -27.95 69.78
CA GLY A 26 35.05 -28.05 69.84
C GLY A 26 34.40 -27.68 68.50
N ALA A 27 33.35 -28.40 68.14
CA ALA A 27 32.55 -28.06 66.97
C ALA A 27 32.07 -26.60 67.12
N PRO A 28 32.37 -25.71 66.17
CA PRO A 28 31.67 -24.44 66.13
C PRO A 28 30.21 -24.77 65.85
N GLU A 29 29.31 -24.24 66.66
CA GLU A 29 27.89 -24.25 66.34
C GLU A 29 27.72 -23.53 65.00
N VAL A 30 27.44 -24.30 63.95
CA VAL A 30 27.12 -23.75 62.62
C VAL A 30 25.77 -23.07 62.77
N VAL A 31 25.80 -21.76 63.02
CA VAL A 31 24.61 -20.92 62.85
C VAL A 31 24.21 -21.07 61.38
N PRO A 32 23.00 -21.56 61.07
CA PRO A 32 22.56 -21.62 59.68
C PRO A 32 22.61 -20.20 59.13
N GLU A 33 23.37 -20.01 58.05
CA GLU A 33 23.39 -18.77 57.29
C GLU A 33 21.93 -18.45 56.91
N PRO A 34 21.44 -17.21 57.16
CA PRO A 34 20.06 -16.88 56.85
C PRO A 34 19.83 -17.15 55.36
N GLU A 35 18.82 -17.97 55.05
CA GLU A 35 18.40 -18.19 53.67
C GLU A 35 18.18 -16.81 53.02
N PRO A 36 18.72 -16.57 51.80
CA PRO A 36 18.57 -15.27 51.16
C PRO A 36 17.09 -14.95 51.04
N GLU A 37 16.66 -13.83 51.61
CA GLU A 37 15.28 -13.37 51.49
C GLU A 37 14.91 -13.29 50.01
N PRO A 38 13.72 -13.78 49.62
CA PRO A 38 13.30 -13.73 48.23
C PRO A 38 13.31 -12.27 47.76
N GLN A 39 14.16 -11.98 46.77
CA GLN A 39 14.23 -10.65 46.19
C GLN A 39 12.89 -10.36 45.51
N VAL A 40 12.15 -9.39 46.04
CA VAL A 40 10.89 -8.93 45.44
C VAL A 40 11.25 -8.16 44.18
N VAL A 41 11.22 -8.82 43.02
CA VAL A 41 11.33 -8.17 41.72
C VAL A 41 10.16 -7.20 41.59
N ASP A 42 10.42 -5.91 41.36
CA ASP A 42 9.37 -4.92 41.17
C ASP A 42 8.71 -5.11 39.80
N THR A 43 7.78 -6.07 39.76
CA THR A 43 6.98 -6.43 38.58
C THR A 43 6.28 -5.24 37.90
N ARG A 44 6.09 -4.12 38.61
CA ARG A 44 5.46 -2.91 38.05
C ARG A 44 6.34 -2.24 37.00
N ASP A 45 7.66 -2.31 37.14
CA ASP A 45 8.60 -1.78 36.14
C ASP A 45 8.61 -2.67 34.88
N GLU A 46 8.56 -3.99 35.05
CA GLU A 46 8.50 -4.95 33.94
C GLU A 46 7.18 -4.86 33.15
N GLU A 47 6.05 -4.64 33.84
CA GLU A 47 4.74 -4.40 33.23
C GLU A 47 4.70 -3.09 32.46
N ALA A 48 5.26 -2.01 33.02
CA ALA A 48 5.35 -0.71 32.35
C ALA A 48 6.23 -0.78 31.09
N GLU A 49 7.37 -1.47 31.16
CA GLU A 49 8.22 -1.68 29.98
C GLU A 49 7.55 -2.55 28.91
N ARG A 50 6.79 -3.59 29.32
CA ARG A 50 6.03 -4.42 28.38
C ARG A 50 4.95 -3.60 27.68
N ALA A 51 4.19 -2.82 28.43
CA ALA A 51 3.16 -1.93 27.88
C ALA A 51 3.78 -0.89 26.92
N ALA A 52 4.98 -0.37 27.22
CA ALA A 52 5.69 0.53 26.32
C ALA A 52 6.11 -0.15 25.00
N ARG A 53 6.65 -1.37 25.06
CA ARG A 53 7.01 -2.17 23.86
C ARG A 53 5.78 -2.51 23.01
N GLU A 54 4.69 -2.93 23.64
CA GLU A 54 3.42 -3.22 22.96
C GLU A 54 2.84 -1.96 22.30
N ALA A 55 2.89 -0.81 22.98
CA ALA A 55 2.44 0.46 22.41
C ALA A 55 3.31 0.92 21.23
N GLU A 56 4.63 0.72 21.29
CA GLU A 56 5.55 1.00 20.17
C GLU A 56 5.26 0.09 18.97
N GLU A 57 5.09 -1.21 19.21
CA GLU A 57 4.75 -2.17 18.17
C GLU A 57 3.40 -1.84 17.52
N ALA A 58 2.37 -1.53 18.32
CA ALA A 58 1.07 -1.11 17.81
C ALA A 58 1.17 0.14 16.93
N ARG A 59 1.98 1.15 17.34
CA ARG A 59 2.25 2.35 16.53
C ARG A 59 2.95 2.01 15.23
N ARG A 60 3.94 1.11 15.25
CA ARG A 60 4.67 0.65 14.06
C ARG A 60 3.73 -0.02 13.06
N LEU A 61 2.90 -0.94 13.54
CA LEU A 61 1.92 -1.65 12.71
C LEU A 61 0.90 -0.68 12.10
N ALA A 62 0.35 0.23 12.90
CA ALA A 62 -0.57 1.25 12.42
C ALA A 62 0.08 2.16 11.34
N ALA A 63 1.35 2.55 11.52
CA ALA A 63 2.08 3.33 10.54
C ALA A 63 2.35 2.55 9.24
N GLU A 64 2.64 1.25 9.32
CA GLU A 64 2.78 0.39 8.15
C GLU A 64 1.47 0.22 7.39
N GLU A 65 0.37 -0.02 8.09
CA GLU A 65 -0.96 -0.10 7.48
C GLU A 65 -1.36 1.21 6.81
N ALA A 66 -1.10 2.35 7.45
CA ALA A 66 -1.36 3.66 6.86
C ALA A 66 -0.57 3.86 5.56
N ARG A 67 0.73 3.52 5.55
CA ARG A 67 1.56 3.57 4.34
C ARG A 67 1.03 2.66 3.23
N ARG A 68 0.59 1.45 3.57
CA ARG A 68 0.01 0.50 2.60
C ARG A 68 -1.29 1.05 2.00
N ARG A 69 -2.17 1.62 2.84
CA ARG A 69 -3.42 2.24 2.39
C ARG A 69 -3.16 3.43 1.45
N GLU A 70 -2.21 4.29 1.83
CA GLU A 70 -1.81 5.41 0.97
C GLU A 70 -1.22 4.95 -0.36
N ALA A 71 -0.37 3.92 -0.36
CA ALA A 71 0.20 3.37 -1.59
C ALA A 71 -0.90 2.84 -2.53
N GLU A 72 -1.89 2.12 -1.98
CA GLU A 72 -3.02 1.62 -2.78
C GLU A 72 -3.89 2.75 -3.32
N ARG A 73 -4.20 3.76 -2.49
CA ARG A 73 -4.91 4.97 -2.93
C ARG A 73 -4.18 5.64 -4.09
N ASN A 74 -2.88 5.87 -3.95
CA ASN A 74 -2.07 6.53 -4.97
C ASN A 74 -2.00 5.72 -6.27
N ARG A 75 -1.95 4.38 -6.17
CA ARG A 75 -2.02 3.48 -7.33
C ARG A 75 -3.35 3.62 -8.06
N VAL A 76 -4.47 3.55 -7.34
CA VAL A 76 -5.83 3.69 -7.90
C VAL A 76 -5.99 5.05 -8.58
N VAL A 77 -5.63 6.13 -7.87
CA VAL A 77 -5.73 7.50 -8.39
C VAL A 77 -4.86 7.69 -9.63
N SER A 78 -3.64 7.13 -9.64
CA SER A 78 -2.74 7.22 -10.80
C SER A 78 -3.35 6.54 -12.04
N ILE A 79 -3.95 5.36 -11.89
CA ILE A 79 -4.60 4.65 -13.01
C ILE A 79 -5.82 5.45 -13.49
N ILE A 80 -6.63 5.98 -12.58
CA ILE A 80 -7.84 6.73 -12.93
C ILE A 80 -7.51 8.08 -13.60
N ASN A 81 -6.44 8.75 -13.21
CA ASN A 81 -6.06 10.05 -13.78
C ASN A 81 -5.25 9.94 -15.08
N GLU A 82 -4.90 8.73 -15.52
CA GLU A 82 -4.20 8.53 -16.80
C GLU A 82 -5.05 9.02 -17.98
N ARG A 83 -4.46 9.83 -18.87
CA ARG A 83 -5.21 10.48 -19.96
C ARG A 83 -5.50 9.53 -21.11
N VAL A 84 -6.53 9.85 -21.88
CA VAL A 84 -6.81 9.20 -23.18
C VAL A 84 -6.58 10.21 -24.27
N PHE A 85 -5.77 9.87 -25.26
CA PHE A 85 -5.44 10.76 -26.39
C PHE A 85 -6.21 10.40 -27.66
N PHE A 86 -6.37 11.39 -28.53
CA PHE A 86 -7.11 11.25 -29.78
C PHE A 86 -6.32 11.80 -30.97
N ASP A 87 -6.61 11.24 -32.14
CA ASP A 87 -6.06 11.74 -33.39
C ASP A 87 -6.75 13.05 -33.80
N PHE A 88 -6.12 13.75 -34.75
CA PHE A 88 -6.63 15.02 -35.25
C PHE A 88 -8.03 14.84 -35.85
N ASP A 89 -8.97 15.67 -35.40
CA ASP A 89 -10.37 15.65 -35.85
C ASP A 89 -11.12 14.32 -35.60
N ARG A 90 -10.64 13.52 -34.64
CA ARG A 90 -11.20 12.21 -34.30
C ARG A 90 -11.73 12.15 -32.88
N SER A 91 -12.73 11.30 -32.67
CA SER A 91 -13.35 11.00 -31.36
C SER A 91 -13.46 9.50 -31.06
N ASP A 92 -13.09 8.66 -32.01
CA ASP A 92 -12.84 7.24 -31.81
C ASP A 92 -11.61 7.03 -30.94
N ILE A 93 -11.72 6.05 -30.05
CA ILE A 93 -10.65 5.66 -29.13
C ILE A 93 -9.59 4.94 -29.95
N ARG A 94 -8.35 5.43 -29.86
CA ARG A 94 -7.21 4.78 -30.50
C ARG A 94 -6.94 3.42 -29.87
N SER A 95 -6.45 2.48 -30.69
CA SER A 95 -6.13 1.12 -30.25
C SER A 95 -5.10 1.07 -29.09
N ASP A 96 -4.14 1.98 -29.06
CA ASP A 96 -3.14 2.06 -27.99
C ASP A 96 -3.73 2.56 -26.65
N MET A 97 -4.80 3.35 -26.71
CA MET A 97 -5.52 3.87 -25.55
C MET A 97 -6.50 2.87 -24.94
N GLU A 98 -6.87 1.80 -25.66
CA GLU A 98 -7.74 0.75 -25.11
C GLU A 98 -7.12 0.11 -23.85
N SER A 99 -5.80 -0.10 -23.86
CA SER A 99 -5.08 -0.67 -22.70
C SER A 99 -5.19 0.21 -21.45
N VAL A 100 -5.19 1.54 -21.63
CA VAL A 100 -5.35 2.53 -20.55
C VAL A 100 -6.76 2.41 -19.97
N LEU A 101 -7.78 2.39 -20.83
CA LEU A 101 -9.17 2.27 -20.41
C LEU A 101 -9.46 0.93 -19.74
N GLN A 102 -8.89 -0.17 -20.22
CA GLN A 102 -9.04 -1.48 -19.58
C GLN A 102 -8.48 -1.50 -18.17
N ARG A 103 -7.34 -0.85 -17.89
CA ARG A 103 -6.84 -0.70 -16.52
C ARG A 103 -7.82 0.07 -15.64
N LYS A 104 -8.44 1.14 -16.15
CA LYS A 104 -9.50 1.86 -15.43
C LYS A 104 -10.71 0.97 -15.17
N VAL A 105 -11.14 0.17 -16.14
CA VAL A 105 -12.26 -0.77 -15.96
C VAL A 105 -11.98 -1.73 -14.81
N SER A 106 -10.78 -2.30 -14.72
CA SER A 106 -10.39 -3.18 -13.62
C SER A 106 -10.51 -2.49 -12.26
N VAL A 107 -9.96 -1.27 -12.14
CA VAL A 107 -10.05 -0.46 -10.91
C VAL A 107 -11.50 -0.10 -10.58
N LEU A 108 -12.30 0.32 -11.57
CA LEU A 108 -13.68 0.72 -11.34
C LEU A 108 -14.59 -0.46 -10.95
N ARG A 109 -14.23 -1.69 -11.33
CA ARG A 109 -14.90 -2.91 -10.87
C ARG A 109 -14.54 -3.24 -9.42
N GLU A 110 -13.27 -3.10 -9.06
CA GLU A 110 -12.77 -3.32 -7.70
C GLU A 110 -13.35 -2.28 -6.71
N TYR A 111 -13.49 -1.03 -7.15
CA TYR A 111 -13.99 0.08 -6.35
C TYR A 111 -15.30 0.63 -6.94
N PRO A 112 -16.46 -0.03 -6.69
CA PRO A 112 -17.74 0.37 -7.28
C PRO A 112 -18.26 1.73 -6.80
N GLY A 113 -17.77 2.23 -5.67
CA GLY A 113 -18.13 3.56 -5.15
C GLY A 113 -17.45 4.72 -5.87
N ILE A 114 -16.41 4.49 -6.67
CA ILE A 114 -15.73 5.57 -7.39
C ILE A 114 -16.64 6.10 -8.51
N THR A 115 -16.84 7.41 -8.56
CA THR A 115 -17.52 8.09 -9.66
C THR A 115 -16.58 9.08 -10.35
N LEU A 116 -16.72 9.22 -11.67
CA LEU A 116 -15.80 9.99 -12.51
C LEU A 116 -16.54 11.08 -13.29
N ARG A 117 -15.85 12.21 -13.48
CA ARG A 117 -16.10 13.17 -14.53
C ARG A 117 -15.05 13.02 -15.62
N ILE A 118 -15.49 12.85 -16.86
CA ILE A 118 -14.66 12.75 -18.05
C ILE A 118 -14.68 14.11 -18.75
N GLU A 119 -13.50 14.69 -18.95
CA GLU A 119 -13.33 16.06 -19.41
C GLU A 119 -12.67 16.06 -20.80
N GLY A 120 -13.45 16.35 -21.84
CA GLY A 120 -12.98 16.34 -23.22
C GLY A 120 -12.32 17.66 -23.63
N ASN A 121 -11.13 17.56 -24.22
CA ASN A 121 -10.33 18.69 -24.67
C ASN A 121 -9.89 18.52 -26.14
N CYS A 122 -9.65 19.65 -26.79
CA CYS A 122 -9.17 19.75 -28.16
C CYS A 122 -7.90 20.61 -28.25
N ASP A 123 -7.23 20.55 -29.39
CA ASP A 123 -6.21 21.53 -29.74
C ASP A 123 -6.86 22.83 -30.24
N GLU A 124 -6.07 23.90 -30.38
CA GLU A 124 -6.51 25.27 -30.68
C GLU A 124 -7.00 25.50 -32.12
N ARG A 125 -7.04 24.46 -32.94
CA ARG A 125 -7.45 24.59 -34.34
C ARG A 125 -8.95 24.33 -34.45
N GLY A 126 -9.64 25.22 -35.17
CA GLY A 126 -11.09 25.15 -35.38
C GLY A 126 -11.80 26.34 -34.74
N SER A 127 -13.14 26.28 -34.69
CA SER A 127 -13.91 27.24 -33.90
C SER A 127 -14.10 26.71 -32.49
N ASN A 128 -14.31 27.61 -31.52
CA ASN A 128 -14.59 27.24 -30.13
C ASN A 128 -15.80 26.30 -30.03
N GLU A 129 -16.88 26.60 -30.75
CA GLU A 129 -18.11 25.81 -30.75
C GLU A 129 -17.86 24.42 -31.34
N TYR A 130 -17.06 24.35 -32.40
CA TYR A 130 -16.64 23.08 -32.98
C TYR A 130 -15.86 22.24 -31.98
N ASN A 131 -14.87 22.85 -31.32
CA ASN A 131 -14.02 22.18 -30.34
C ASN A 131 -14.78 21.77 -29.08
N LEU A 132 -15.75 22.55 -28.64
CA LEU A 132 -16.68 22.17 -27.57
C LEU A 132 -17.47 20.91 -27.97
N ALA A 133 -18.03 20.88 -29.18
CA ALA A 133 -18.78 19.71 -29.66
C ALA A 133 -17.87 18.48 -29.86
N LEU A 134 -16.64 18.65 -30.37
CA LEU A 134 -15.69 17.56 -30.56
C LEU A 134 -15.20 16.99 -29.23
N GLY A 135 -14.87 17.83 -28.26
CA GLY A 135 -14.50 17.40 -26.91
C GLY A 135 -15.64 16.64 -26.23
N GLN A 136 -16.89 17.07 -26.42
CA GLN A 136 -18.06 16.36 -25.88
C GLN A 136 -18.19 14.96 -26.49
N ARG A 137 -18.00 14.82 -27.81
CA ARG A 137 -18.02 13.51 -28.48
C ARG A 137 -16.92 12.57 -27.99
N ARG A 138 -15.73 13.08 -27.68
CA ARG A 138 -14.61 12.32 -27.10
C ARG A 138 -14.95 11.77 -25.72
N ALA A 139 -15.37 12.65 -24.81
CA ALA A 139 -15.79 12.27 -23.46
C ALA A 139 -16.92 11.24 -23.48
N GLU A 140 -17.88 11.39 -24.39
CA GLU A 140 -18.95 10.41 -24.57
C GLU A 140 -18.47 9.08 -25.16
N ALA A 141 -17.49 9.09 -26.06
CA ALA A 141 -16.91 7.86 -26.61
C ALA A 141 -16.24 7.05 -25.50
N VAL A 142 -15.45 7.69 -24.65
CA VAL A 142 -14.85 7.06 -23.46
C VAL A 142 -15.93 6.58 -22.50
N ARG A 143 -16.96 7.39 -22.22
CA ARG A 143 -18.09 6.97 -21.39
C ARG A 143 -18.73 5.70 -21.95
N ARG A 144 -19.10 5.68 -23.24
CA ARG A 144 -19.70 4.51 -23.89
C ARG A 144 -18.80 3.28 -23.82
N TYR A 145 -17.49 3.45 -23.98
CA TYR A 145 -16.53 2.37 -23.80
C TYR A 145 -16.59 1.81 -22.39
N LEU A 146 -16.56 2.63 -21.34
CA LEU A 146 -16.66 2.15 -19.96
C LEU A 146 -17.99 1.42 -19.69
N LEU A 147 -19.11 1.90 -20.24
CA LEU A 147 -20.41 1.25 -20.11
C LEU A 147 -20.48 -0.10 -20.83
N SER A 148 -19.75 -0.29 -21.93
CA SER A 148 -19.75 -1.57 -22.66
C SER A 148 -19.15 -2.71 -21.84
N TYR A 149 -18.33 -2.39 -20.82
CA TYR A 149 -17.82 -3.34 -19.83
C TYR A 149 -18.77 -3.58 -18.65
N GLY A 150 -20.01 -3.09 -18.72
CA GLY A 150 -21.06 -3.29 -17.71
C GLY A 150 -20.95 -2.37 -16.49
N LEU A 151 -20.18 -1.29 -16.58
CA LEU A 151 -20.13 -0.27 -15.52
C LEU A 151 -21.40 0.57 -15.52
N GLU A 152 -21.89 0.96 -14.35
CA GLU A 152 -23.15 1.68 -14.22
C GLU A 152 -23.09 3.10 -14.78
N ALA A 153 -24.14 3.49 -15.51
CA ALA A 153 -24.25 4.80 -16.17
C ALA A 153 -24.16 6.00 -15.23
N GLY A 154 -24.68 5.88 -14.01
CA GLY A 154 -24.69 6.94 -13.00
C GLY A 154 -23.31 7.29 -12.45
N ARG A 155 -22.29 6.44 -12.68
CA ARG A 155 -20.92 6.66 -12.21
C ARG A 155 -20.12 7.61 -13.08
N PHE A 156 -20.65 8.03 -14.23
CA PHE A 156 -19.91 8.80 -15.23
C PHE A 156 -20.68 10.04 -15.66
N THR A 157 -20.06 11.20 -15.45
CA THR A 157 -20.47 12.48 -16.03
C THR A 157 -19.47 12.90 -17.10
N THR A 158 -19.92 13.68 -18.08
CA THR A 158 -19.06 14.19 -19.17
C THR A 158 -19.16 15.71 -19.22
N ILE A 159 -18.05 16.37 -19.52
CA ILE A 159 -18.00 17.79 -19.82
C ILE A 159 -16.97 18.01 -20.93
N SER A 160 -17.17 19.05 -21.75
CA SER A 160 -16.20 19.49 -22.75
C SER A 160 -15.67 20.87 -22.39
N TYR A 161 -14.35 21.02 -22.48
CA TYR A 161 -13.69 22.33 -22.41
C TYR A 161 -13.22 22.81 -23.78
N GLY A 162 -13.42 22.00 -24.84
CA GLY A 162 -12.89 22.32 -26.17
C GLY A 162 -11.41 22.67 -26.09
N GLU A 163 -11.03 23.81 -26.65
CA GLU A 163 -9.65 24.31 -26.64
C GLU A 163 -9.30 25.20 -25.43
N GLU A 164 -10.25 25.47 -24.52
CA GLU A 164 -10.09 26.48 -23.47
C GLU A 164 -9.10 26.08 -22.36
N ARG A 165 -8.76 24.78 -22.26
CA ARG A 165 -7.84 24.22 -21.26
C ARG A 165 -6.67 23.46 -21.90
N PRO A 166 -5.76 24.16 -22.61
CA PRO A 166 -4.60 23.52 -23.21
C PRO A 166 -3.67 23.01 -22.12
N LEU A 167 -3.17 21.78 -22.29
CA LEU A 167 -2.10 21.22 -21.48
C LEU A 167 -0.77 21.87 -21.85
N VAL A 168 -0.53 22.06 -23.14
CA VAL A 168 0.67 22.70 -23.70
C VAL A 168 0.27 23.90 -24.54
N ARG A 169 0.79 25.08 -24.21
CA ARG A 169 0.48 26.36 -24.89
C ARG A 169 1.39 26.66 -26.09
N ALA A 170 1.60 25.66 -26.94
CA ALA A 170 2.40 25.83 -28.16
C ALA A 170 1.60 25.41 -29.40
N SER A 171 1.94 26.02 -30.53
CA SER A 171 1.24 25.85 -31.81
C SER A 171 2.04 24.96 -32.75
N ASN A 172 2.22 23.69 -32.37
CA ASN A 172 2.90 22.68 -33.17
C ASN A 172 2.28 21.29 -32.93
N GLU A 173 2.58 20.32 -33.79
CA GLU A 173 1.93 19.00 -33.73
C GLU A 173 2.17 18.28 -32.41
N ASP A 174 3.35 18.40 -31.80
CA ASP A 174 3.65 17.77 -30.50
C ASP A 174 2.75 18.32 -29.39
N ALA A 175 2.49 19.63 -29.40
CA ALA A 175 1.59 20.27 -28.44
C ALA A 175 0.12 19.96 -28.75
N TRP A 176 -0.27 19.99 -30.03
CA TRP A 176 -1.64 19.67 -30.44
C TRP A 176 -2.00 18.21 -30.08
N ALA A 177 -1.10 17.26 -30.32
CA ALA A 177 -1.30 15.86 -29.94
C ALA A 177 -1.51 15.68 -28.44
N GLN A 178 -0.77 16.42 -27.61
CA GLN A 178 -0.96 16.41 -26.17
C GLN A 178 -2.27 17.09 -25.72
N ASN A 179 -2.77 18.05 -26.48
CA ASN A 179 -4.00 18.78 -26.14
C ASN A 179 -5.28 18.01 -26.53
N ARG A 180 -5.23 17.17 -27.57
CA ARG A 180 -6.33 16.28 -27.99
C ARG A 180 -6.49 15.10 -27.02
N ARG A 181 -7.18 15.33 -25.91
CA ARG A 181 -7.26 14.36 -24.82
C ARG A 181 -8.57 14.41 -24.04
N ASP A 182 -8.85 13.33 -23.33
CA ASP A 182 -9.75 13.31 -22.20
C ASP A 182 -8.94 13.26 -20.90
N ASP A 183 -9.27 14.16 -19.98
CA ASP A 183 -8.84 14.15 -18.58
C ASP A 183 -9.93 13.50 -17.71
N PHE A 184 -9.55 12.99 -16.55
CA PHE A 184 -10.46 12.33 -15.61
C PHE A 184 -10.35 12.97 -14.24
N ALA A 185 -11.50 13.27 -13.64
CA ALA A 185 -11.58 13.73 -12.26
C ALA A 185 -12.45 12.78 -11.45
N ILE A 186 -11.95 12.35 -10.29
CA ILE A 186 -12.74 11.58 -9.33
C ILE A 186 -13.72 12.55 -8.66
N ALA A 187 -15.02 12.29 -8.81
CA ALA A 187 -16.08 13.08 -8.20
C ALA A 187 -16.43 12.56 -6.80
N ASP A 188 -16.33 11.24 -6.60
CA ASP A 188 -16.47 10.57 -5.31
C ASP A 188 -15.49 9.38 -5.26
N TYR A 189 -14.78 9.25 -4.14
CA TYR A 189 -13.83 8.16 -3.87
C TYR A 189 -14.51 6.91 -3.30
N GLY A 190 -15.73 7.03 -2.78
CA GLY A 190 -16.46 5.95 -2.15
C GLY A 190 -15.64 5.25 -1.07
N ARG A 191 -15.54 3.91 -1.15
CA ARG A 191 -14.81 3.11 -0.16
C ARG A 191 -13.30 3.34 -0.14
N LEU A 192 -12.70 3.97 -1.16
CA LEU A 192 -11.24 4.18 -1.16
C LEU A 192 -10.77 5.05 0.03
N ASP A 193 -11.63 5.97 0.49
CA ASP A 193 -11.33 6.86 1.61
C ASP A 193 -12.09 6.49 2.91
N SER A 194 -13.12 5.63 2.84
CA SER A 194 -13.78 5.14 4.06
C SER A 194 -12.91 4.04 4.68
N GLY A 195 -12.25 4.34 5.79
CA GLY A 195 -11.40 3.40 6.52
C GLY A 195 -12.12 2.24 7.23
N ASP A 196 -13.29 1.84 6.73
CA ASP A 196 -14.22 0.82 7.26
C ASP A 196 -14.21 -0.47 6.43
#